data_AF-A0A6S6P556-F1
#
_entry.id   AF-A0A6S6P556-F1
#
_cell.length_a   1.000
_cell.length_b   1.000
_cell.length_c   1.000
_cell.angle_alpha   90.00
_cell.angle_beta   90.00
_cell.angle_gamma   90.00
#
_symmetry.space_group_name_H-M   'P 1'
#
loop_
_entity.id
_entity.type
_entity.pdbx_description
1 polymer ?
#
loop_
_entity_poly.entity_id
_entity_poly.type
_entity_poly.pdbx_seq_one_letter_code
_entity_poly.pdbx_strand_id
1 'polypeptide(L)'
;MGRRRQYCRQSCRQRAYEQRAMVRGTSLSPDAVVLTAEEAALLADRVFEVRCAAEDVATAVDEGAGSDELRQLCDALMRAAKAADGWR
;
A
#
# COMPACT_ATOMS: atom_id res chain seq x y z
N MET A 1 -1.11 -5.49 -33.71
CA MET A 1 -0.01 -5.13 -32.78
C MET A 1 0.13 -6.25 -31.75
N GLY A 2 1.31 -6.84 -31.60
CA GLY A 2 1.52 -8.01 -30.72
C GLY A 2 1.89 -7.63 -29.28
N ARG A 3 1.61 -8.54 -28.34
CA ARG A 3 1.98 -8.41 -26.91
C ARG A 3 3.50 -8.21 -26.78
N ARG A 4 3.93 -7.20 -26.03
CA ARG A 4 5.37 -6.93 -25.80
C ARG A 4 6.03 -8.13 -25.12
N ARG A 5 7.29 -8.41 -25.47
CA ARG A 5 8.10 -9.49 -24.87
C ARG A 5 8.16 -9.28 -23.36
N GLN A 6 7.73 -10.29 -22.59
CA GLN A 6 7.61 -10.27 -21.13
C GLN A 6 8.94 -9.98 -20.41
N TYR A 7 10.07 -10.24 -21.06
CA TYR A 7 11.39 -9.93 -20.55
C TYR A 7 12.21 -9.22 -21.62
N CYS A 8 12.39 -7.91 -21.45
CA CYS A 8 13.07 -7.08 -22.44
C CYS A 8 14.60 -7.28 -22.46
N ARG A 9 15.22 -7.76 -21.37
CA ARG A 9 16.69 -7.91 -21.22
C ARG A 9 17.08 -9.07 -20.28
N GLN A 10 18.36 -9.45 -20.28
CA GLN A 10 18.92 -10.47 -19.39
C GLN A 10 18.71 -10.12 -17.90
N SER A 11 18.94 -8.86 -17.52
CA SER A 11 18.70 -8.39 -16.14
C SER A 11 17.25 -8.60 -15.67
N CYS A 12 16.27 -8.34 -16.55
CA CYS A 12 14.86 -8.60 -16.24
C CYS A 12 14.56 -10.09 -16.07
N ARG A 13 15.23 -10.96 -16.85
CA ARG A 13 15.11 -12.42 -16.68
C ARG A 13 15.75 -12.88 -15.37
N GLN A 14 16.90 -12.32 -15.00
CA GLN A 14 17.61 -12.63 -13.76
C GLN A 14 16.77 -12.25 -12.53
N ARG A 15 16.23 -11.03 -12.47
CA ARG A 15 15.34 -10.61 -11.38
C ARG A 15 14.09 -11.49 -11.27
N ALA A 16 13.49 -11.86 -12.40
CA ALA A 16 12.36 -12.78 -12.41
C ALA A 16 12.72 -14.21 -12.00
N TYR A 17 13.98 -14.65 -12.18
CA TYR A 17 14.47 -15.93 -11.67
C TYR A 17 14.68 -15.87 -10.16
N GLU A 18 15.35 -14.84 -9.65
CA GLU A 18 15.60 -14.65 -8.20
C GLU A 18 14.30 -14.60 -7.41
N GLN A 19 13.31 -13.83 -7.89
CA GLN A 19 11.97 -13.78 -7.30
C GLN A 19 11.30 -15.17 -7.24
N ARG A 20 11.38 -15.95 -8.31
CA ARG A 20 10.83 -17.32 -8.32
C ARG A 20 11.63 -18.30 -7.46
N ALA A 21 12.95 -18.11 -7.37
CA ALA A 21 13.84 -18.95 -6.57
C ALA A 21 13.61 -18.75 -5.08
N MET A 22 13.35 -17.52 -4.63
CA MET A 22 13.03 -17.21 -3.22
C MET A 22 11.75 -17.88 -2.73
N VAL A 23 10.80 -18.15 -3.63
CA VAL A 23 9.50 -18.79 -3.32
C VAL A 23 9.52 -20.30 -3.64
N ARG A 24 10.63 -20.83 -4.16
CA ARG A 24 10.70 -22.21 -4.64
C ARG A 24 10.72 -23.19 -3.45
N GLY A 25 9.68 -24.02 -3.34
CA GLY A 25 9.54 -25.00 -2.25
C GLY A 25 8.72 -24.51 -1.06
N THR A 26 8.21 -23.27 -1.11
CA THR A 26 7.17 -22.80 -0.19
C THR A 26 5.79 -23.03 -0.81
N SER A 27 4.74 -23.14 0.01
CA SER A 27 3.35 -23.24 -0.47
C SER A 27 2.75 -21.88 -0.87
N LEU A 28 3.60 -20.87 -1.06
CA LEU A 28 3.17 -19.51 -1.34
C LEU A 28 2.76 -19.36 -2.81
N SER A 29 1.68 -18.59 -3.02
CA SER A 29 1.19 -18.27 -4.35
C SER A 29 2.21 -17.43 -5.14
N PRO A 30 2.31 -17.54 -6.48
CA PRO A 30 3.21 -16.72 -7.29
C PRO A 30 2.94 -15.20 -7.23
N ASP A 31 1.75 -14.79 -6.77
CA ASP A 31 1.35 -13.41 -6.54
C ASP A 31 1.39 -13.00 -5.06
N ALA A 32 1.91 -13.88 -4.19
CA ALA A 32 2.08 -13.57 -2.79
C ALA A 32 3.10 -12.45 -2.59
N VAL A 33 2.78 -11.55 -1.65
CA VAL A 33 3.72 -10.58 -1.11
C VAL A 33 4.26 -11.16 0.20
N VAL A 34 5.58 -11.18 0.34
CA VAL A 34 6.25 -11.58 1.59
C VAL A 34 6.73 -10.32 2.29
N LEU A 35 6.23 -10.11 3.50
CA LEU A 35 6.66 -9.05 4.40
C LEU A 35 7.34 -9.67 5.62
N THR A 36 8.31 -8.98 6.18
CA THR A 36 8.77 -9.23 7.54
C THR A 36 7.66 -8.91 8.54
N ALA A 37 7.77 -9.43 9.76
CA ALA A 37 6.83 -9.11 10.82
C ALA A 37 6.78 -7.60 11.12
N GLU A 38 7.93 -6.92 11.03
CA GLU A 38 8.04 -5.47 11.23
C GLU A 38 7.35 -4.68 10.11
N GLU A 39 7.59 -5.04 8.84
CA GLU A 39 6.90 -4.42 7.70
C GLU A 39 5.38 -4.62 7.76
N ALA A 40 4.92 -5.80 8.17
CA ALA A 40 3.51 -6.09 8.34
C ALA A 40 2.88 -5.25 9.47
N ALA A 41 3.56 -5.10 10.60
CA ALA A 41 3.11 -4.25 11.71
C ALA A 41 3.03 -2.78 11.29
N LEU A 42 4.09 -2.27 10.65
CA LEU A 42 4.13 -0.90 10.15
C LEU A 42 3.02 -0.63 9.13
N LEU A 43 2.75 -1.56 8.21
CA LEU A 43 1.65 -1.43 7.26
C LEU A 43 0.29 -1.40 7.97
N ALA A 44 0.09 -2.27 8.97
CA ALA A 44 -1.14 -2.30 9.75
C ALA A 44 -1.37 -0.97 10.49
N ASP A 45 -0.33 -0.40 11.11
CA ASP A 45 -0.39 0.88 11.80
C ASP A 45 -0.75 2.02 10.84
N ARG A 46 -0.18 2.05 9.64
CA ARG A 46 -0.51 3.07 8.62
C ARG A 46 -1.92 2.95 8.09
N VAL A 47 -2.41 1.73 7.88
CA VAL A 47 -3.82 1.52 7.49
C VAL A 47 -4.77 1.94 8.62
N PHE A 48 -4.40 1.69 9.87
CA PHE A 48 -5.16 2.15 11.03
C PHE A 48 -5.22 3.68 11.09
N GLU A 49 -4.10 4.37 10.87
CA GLU A 49 -4.03 5.84 10.82
C GLU A 49 -4.98 6.41 9.75
N VAL A 50 -5.01 5.81 8.55
CA VAL A 50 -5.94 6.19 7.48
C VAL A 50 -7.40 6.02 7.89
N ARG A 51 -7.73 4.89 8.52
CA ARG A 51 -9.10 4.63 8.97
C ARG A 51 -9.54 5.69 10.00
N CYS A 52 -8.72 5.95 11.01
CA CYS A 52 -9.05 6.95 12.02
C CYS A 52 -9.22 8.35 11.42
N ALA A 53 -8.32 8.77 10.52
CA ALA A 53 -8.47 10.06 9.85
C ALA A 53 -9.75 10.14 9.01
N ALA A 54 -10.23 9.02 8.44
CA ALA A 54 -11.51 8.98 7.73
C ALA A 54 -12.72 8.99 8.69
N GLU A 55 -12.63 8.32 9.84
CA GLU A 55 -13.63 8.34 10.90
C GLU A 55 -13.78 9.75 11.50
N ASP A 56 -12.67 10.49 11.65
CA ASP A 56 -12.68 11.89 12.10
C ASP A 56 -13.42 12.78 11.10
N VAL A 57 -13.17 12.60 9.79
CA VAL A 57 -13.92 13.32 8.74
C VAL A 57 -15.41 13.00 8.80
N ALA A 58 -15.79 11.72 8.97
CA ALA A 58 -17.19 11.32 9.07
C ALA A 58 -17.87 11.95 10.29
N THR A 59 -17.21 11.92 11.44
CA THR A 59 -17.68 12.54 12.69
C THR A 59 -17.88 14.04 12.50
N ALA A 60 -16.89 14.74 11.92
CA ALA A 60 -16.98 16.17 11.66
C ALA A 60 -18.13 16.53 10.70
N VAL A 61 -18.41 15.69 9.70
CA VAL A 61 -19.57 15.87 8.82
C VAL A 61 -20.88 15.69 9.60
N ASP A 62 -20.98 14.67 10.44
CA ASP A 62 -22.17 14.40 11.25
C ASP A 62 -22.44 15.51 12.29
N GLU A 63 -21.38 16.14 12.80
CA GLU A 63 -21.46 17.27 13.73
C GLU A 63 -21.66 18.63 13.03
N GLY A 64 -21.66 18.67 11.70
CA GLY A 64 -21.86 19.90 10.93
C GLY A 64 -20.66 20.85 10.97
N ALA A 65 -19.44 20.31 11.04
CA ALA A 65 -18.20 21.06 11.05
C ALA A 65 -18.07 22.02 9.86
N GLY A 66 -17.37 23.13 10.08
CA GLY A 66 -17.15 24.15 9.06
C GLY A 66 -16.24 23.66 7.92
N SER A 67 -16.30 24.34 6.78
CA SER A 67 -15.50 23.98 5.59
C SER A 67 -13.99 23.99 5.84
N ASP A 68 -13.51 24.86 6.73
CA ASP A 68 -12.08 24.99 7.03
C ASP A 68 -11.58 23.81 7.86
N GLU A 69 -12.38 23.34 8.80
CA GLU A 69 -12.09 22.15 9.60
C GLU A 69 -12.13 20.88 8.74
N LEU A 70 -13.18 20.72 7.92
CA LEU A 70 -13.28 19.61 6.98
C LEU A 70 -12.10 19.57 6.01
N ARG A 71 -11.60 20.74 5.57
CA ARG A 71 -10.40 20.82 4.72
C ARG A 71 -9.16 20.30 5.46
N GLN A 72 -8.97 20.69 6.72
CA GLN A 72 -7.82 20.24 7.52
C GLN A 72 -7.86 18.73 7.76
N LEU A 73 -9.04 18.17 8.06
CA LEU A 73 -9.23 16.73 8.24
C LEU A 73 -8.99 15.96 6.94
N CYS A 74 -9.51 16.46 5.81
CA CYS A 74 -9.21 15.89 4.48
C CYS A 74 -7.70 15.92 4.19
N ASP A 75 -7.01 17.01 4.51
CA ASP A 75 -5.56 17.10 4.31
C ASP A 75 -4.80 16.11 5.21
N ALA A 76 -5.25 15.89 6.45
CA ALA A 76 -4.70 14.88 7.34
C ALA A 76 -4.90 13.45 6.82
N LEU A 77 -6.12 13.13 6.37
CA LEU A 77 -6.44 11.86 5.74
C LEU A 77 -5.57 11.60 4.50
N MET A 78 -5.40 12.61 3.63
CA MET A 78 -4.56 12.48 2.44
C MET A 78 -3.07 12.32 2.78
N ARG A 79 -2.59 12.88 3.90
CA ARG A 79 -1.22 12.63 4.39
C ARG A 79 -1.06 11.19 4.89
N ALA A 80 -2.01 10.70 5.69
CA ALA A 80 -2.00 9.32 6.17
C ALA A 80 -2.06 8.32 5.01
N ALA A 81 -2.92 8.57 4.01
CA ALA A 81 -3.03 7.73 2.83
C ALA A 81 -1.72 7.65 2.04
N LYS A 82 -1.05 8.79 1.80
CA LYS A 82 0.26 8.83 1.13
C LYS A 82 1.34 8.09 1.92
N ALA A 83 1.30 8.17 3.25
CA ALA A 83 2.24 7.43 4.10
C ALA A 83 1.98 5.91 4.03
N ALA A 84 0.71 5.50 3.91
CA ALA A 84 0.34 4.11 3.71
C ALA A 84 0.71 3.59 2.32
N ASP A 85 0.61 4.40 1.26
CA ASP A 85 0.90 4.00 -0.14
C ASP A 85 2.38 3.64 -0.40
N GLY A 86 3.30 4.19 0.41
CA GLY A 86 4.75 4.04 0.24
C GLY A 86 5.33 2.67 0.63
N TRP A 87 4.51 1.67 0.94
CA TRP A 87 4.95 0.34 1.39
C TRP A 87 5.55 -0.56 0.29
N ARG A 88 5.70 -0.05 -0.94
CA ARG A 88 6.11 -0.81 -2.13
C ARG A 88 7.48 -0.42 -2.69
#